data_AF-A0A658NKG7-F1
#
_entry.id   AF-A0A658NKG7-F1
#
_cell.length_a   1.000
_cell.length_b   1.000
_cell.length_c   1.000
_cell.angle_alpha   90.00
_cell.angle_beta   90.00
_cell.angle_gamma   90.00
#
_symmetry.space_group_name_H-M   'P 1'
#
loop_
_entity.id
_entity.type
_entity.pdbx_description
1 polymer ?
#
loop_
_entity_poly.entity_id
_entity_poly.type
_entity_poly.pdbx_seq_one_letter_code
_entity_poly.pdbx_strand_id
1 'polypeptide(L)'
;KADPATRDIPVIFVTACADADAESETRALAAGGVDFIHKPISASVVRARVRLHLELRHRTQELELRLAEIAQAHARLSYLANHDALTDL
;
A
#
# COMPACT_ATOMS: atom_id res chain seq x y z
N LYS A 1 11.75 5.47 3.13
CA LYS A 1 10.71 5.14 2.12
C LYS A 1 10.82 5.97 0.81
N ALA A 2 11.96 6.64 0.56
CA ALA A 2 12.13 7.58 -0.55
C ALA A 2 12.48 6.91 -1.89
N ASP A 3 12.98 5.67 -1.86
CA ASP A 3 13.29 4.90 -3.05
C ASP A 3 11.99 4.31 -3.66
N PRO A 4 11.67 4.64 -4.92
CA PRO A 4 10.53 4.08 -5.64
C PRO A 4 10.43 2.55 -5.60
N ALA A 5 11.56 1.85 -5.66
CA ALA A 5 11.61 0.40 -5.74
C ALA A 5 11.25 -0.29 -4.42
N THR A 6 11.43 0.40 -3.29
CA THR A 6 11.22 -0.17 -1.94
C THR A 6 10.11 0.54 -1.17
N ARG A 7 9.50 1.60 -1.73
CA ARG A 7 8.45 2.38 -1.05
C ARG A 7 7.25 1.53 -0.64
N ASP A 8 7.05 0.45 -1.37
CA ASP A 8 5.89 -0.40 -1.35
C ASP A 8 6.08 -1.67 -0.52
N ILE A 9 7.26 -1.86 0.05
CA ILE A 9 7.53 -3.01 0.91
C ILE A 9 7.03 -2.67 2.32
N PRO A 10 6.11 -3.45 2.91
CA PRO A 10 5.68 -3.24 4.30
C PRO A 10 6.84 -3.53 5.27
N VAL A 11 7.17 -2.57 6.12
CA VAL A 11 8.21 -2.71 7.16
C VAL A 11 7.55 -2.88 8.52
N ILE A 12 7.87 -3.98 9.20
CA ILE A 12 7.37 -4.31 10.55
C ILE A 12 8.54 -4.21 11.53
N PHE A 13 8.37 -3.38 12.56
CA PHE A 13 9.39 -3.21 13.60
C PHE A 13 9.17 -4.18 14.76
N VAL A 14 10.26 -4.64 15.38
CA VAL A 14 10.22 -5.58 16.50
C VAL A 14 11.10 -5.05 17.65
N THR A 15 10.53 -4.86 18.84
CA THR A 15 11.26 -4.33 20.02
C THR A 15 11.28 -5.31 21.20
N ALA A 16 12.24 -5.14 22.12
CA ALA A 16 12.36 -5.88 23.38
C ALA A 16 12.18 -5.02 24.64
N CYS A 17 12.08 -3.68 24.51
CA CYS A 17 12.16 -2.76 25.65
C CYS A 17 10.78 -2.16 25.94
N ALA A 18 10.14 -2.59 27.03
CA ALA A 18 8.78 -2.19 27.41
C ALA A 18 8.66 -0.71 27.83
N ASP A 19 9.74 -0.12 28.35
CA ASP A 19 9.70 1.18 29.03
C ASP A 19 9.84 2.38 28.06
N ALA A 20 10.19 2.15 26.80
CA ALA A 20 10.34 3.17 25.74
C ALA A 20 9.33 2.98 24.59
N ASP A 21 8.23 2.27 24.85
CA ASP A 21 7.34 1.70 23.84
C ASP A 21 6.57 2.74 23.02
N ALA A 22 5.90 3.70 23.65
CA ALA A 22 5.02 4.63 22.93
C ALA A 22 5.80 5.59 22.01
N GLU A 23 6.93 6.14 22.48
CA GLU A 23 7.75 7.03 21.65
C GLU A 23 8.47 6.27 20.54
N SER A 24 8.96 5.06 20.82
CA SER A 24 9.65 4.25 19.81
C SER A 24 8.69 3.72 18.77
N GLU A 25 7.49 3.31 19.16
CA GLU A 25 6.39 2.95 18.25
C GLU A 25 5.99 4.14 17.38
N THR A 26 5.76 5.31 18.00
CA THR A 26 5.42 6.54 17.27
C THR A 26 6.51 6.90 16.26
N ARG A 27 7.80 6.84 16.65
CA ARG A 27 8.92 7.09 15.72
C ARG A 27 9.00 6.05 14.61
N ALA A 28 8.79 4.78 14.93
CA ALA A 28 8.84 3.69 13.95
C ALA A 28 7.72 3.79 12.91
N LEU A 29 6.51 4.12 13.36
CA LEU A 29 5.37 4.37 12.47
C LEU A 29 5.59 5.65 11.64
N ALA A 30 6.06 6.74 12.26
CA ALA A 30 6.40 7.98 11.56
C ALA A 30 7.53 7.80 10.52
N ALA A 31 8.47 6.88 10.75
CA ALA A 31 9.53 6.53 9.79
C ALA A 31 9.01 5.70 8.59
N GLY A 32 7.72 5.33 8.57
CA GLY A 32 7.10 4.56 7.50
C GLY A 32 6.92 3.07 7.80
N GLY A 33 7.04 2.68 9.06
CA GLY A 33 6.62 1.37 9.54
C GLY A 33 5.11 1.18 9.40
N VAL A 34 4.69 -0.01 9.00
CA VAL A 34 3.26 -0.36 8.88
C VAL A 34 2.76 -1.13 10.10
N ASP A 35 3.67 -1.60 10.96
CA ASP A 35 3.35 -2.37 12.16
C ASP A 35 4.51 -2.38 13.14
N PHE A 36 4.19 -2.61 14.42
CA PHE A 36 5.13 -2.64 15.53
C PHE A 36 4.78 -3.81 16.45
N ILE A 37 5.75 -4.70 16.74
CA ILE A 37 5.54 -5.94 17.49
C ILE A 37 6.49 -6.01 18.69
N HIS A 38 5.93 -6.11 19.90
CA HIS A 38 6.70 -6.31 21.13
C HIS A 38 7.13 -7.78 21.31
N LYS A 39 8.32 -7.98 21.87
CA LYS A 39 8.79 -9.28 22.36
C LYS A 39 8.24 -9.56 23.77
N PRO A 40 8.05 -10.84 24.14
CA PRO A 40 8.33 -12.04 23.34
C PRO A 40 7.29 -12.27 22.25
N ILE A 41 7.77 -12.55 21.03
CA ILE A 41 6.88 -12.66 19.87
C ILE A 41 6.32 -14.07 19.75
N SER A 42 5.02 -14.18 19.52
CA SER A 42 4.41 -15.42 19.06
C SER A 42 4.55 -15.56 17.54
N ALA A 43 5.17 -16.66 17.09
CA ALA A 43 5.35 -16.93 15.66
C ALA A 43 4.01 -17.04 14.90
N SER A 44 2.92 -17.46 15.56
CA SER A 44 1.59 -17.47 14.95
C SER A 44 1.07 -16.06 14.69
N VAL A 45 1.30 -15.13 15.62
CA VAL A 45 0.89 -13.72 15.50
C VAL A 45 1.67 -13.02 14.38
N VAL A 46 2.98 -13.24 14.28
CA VAL A 46 3.80 -12.68 13.19
C VAL A 46 3.31 -13.17 11.84
N ARG A 47 3.06 -14.48 11.70
CA ARG A 47 2.55 -15.04 10.45
C ARG A 47 1.19 -14.46 10.06
N ALA A 48 0.29 -14.25 11.04
CA ALA A 48 -1.00 -13.62 10.79
C ALA A 48 -0.84 -12.16 10.33
N ARG A 49 0.01 -11.37 11.00
CA ARG A 49 0.30 -9.98 10.63
C ARG A 49 0.94 -9.87 9.24
N VAL A 50 1.94 -10.70 8.95
CA VAL A 50 2.57 -10.75 7.62
C VAL A 50 1.54 -11.07 6.54
N ARG A 51 0.68 -12.08 6.76
CA ARG A 51 -0.38 -12.44 5.81
C ARG A 51 -1.35 -11.28 5.58
N LEU A 52 -1.78 -10.61 6.64
CA LEU A 52 -2.67 -9.45 6.54
C LEU A 52 -2.04 -8.34 5.69
N HIS A 53 -0.78 -7.98 5.97
CA HIS A 53 -0.10 -6.93 5.20
C HIS A 53 0.06 -7.31 3.73
N LEU A 54 0.45 -8.56 3.43
CA LEU A 54 0.55 -9.03 2.04
C LEU A 54 -0.80 -9.00 1.31
N GLU A 55 -1.88 -9.42 1.97
CA GLU A 55 -3.22 -9.40 1.39
C GLU A 55 -3.70 -7.97 1.12
N LEU A 56 -3.46 -7.05 2.06
CA LEU A 56 -3.74 -5.63 1.86
C LEU A 56 -2.96 -5.07 0.67
N ARG A 57 -1.67 -5.37 0.56
CA ARG A 57 -0.84 -4.94 -0.59
C ARG A 57 -1.40 -5.45 -1.91
N HIS A 58 -1.76 -6.73 -1.97
CA HIS A 58 -2.30 -7.35 -3.18
C HIS A 58 -3.62 -6.70 -3.60
N ARG A 59 -4.54 -6.48 -2.65
CA ARG A 59 -5.82 -5.82 -2.92
C ARG A 59 -5.63 -4.37 -3.38
N THR A 60 -4.72 -3.62 -2.78
CA THR A 60 -4.40 -2.26 -3.22
C THR A 60 -3.87 -2.24 -4.65
N GLN A 61 -2.93 -3.13 -4.99
CA GLN A 61 -2.40 -3.25 -6.36
C GLN A 61 -3.49 -3.59 -7.38
N GLU A 62 -4.41 -4.49 -7.03
CA GLU A 62 -5.52 -4.85 -7.91
C GLU A 62 -6.46 -3.65 -8.15
N LEU A 63 -6.75 -2.86 -7.11
CA LEU A 63 -7.55 -1.65 -7.26
C LEU A 63 -6.86 -0.59 -8.12
N GLU A 64 -5.55 -0.40 -7.95
CA GLU A 64 -4.76 0.54 -8.76
C GLU A 64 -4.77 0.14 -10.25
N LEU A 65 -4.65 -1.16 -10.55
CA LEU A 65 -4.78 -1.70 -11.90
C LEU A 65 -6.15 -1.40 -12.50
N ARG A 66 -7.23 -1.71 -11.78
CA ARG A 66 -8.60 -1.46 -12.24
C ARG A 66 -8.88 0.03 -12.47
N LEU A 67 -8.36 0.89 -11.60
CA LEU A 67 -8.48 2.35 -11.76
C LEU A 67 -7.74 2.83 -13.02
N ALA A 68 -6.56 2.29 -13.29
CA ALA A 68 -5.81 2.60 -14.51
C ALA A 68 -6.56 2.15 -15.78
N GLU A 69 -7.19 0.97 -15.76
CA GLU A 69 -8.03 0.48 -16.86
C GLU A 69 -9.22 1.40 -17.14
N ILE A 70 -9.96 1.77 -16.08
CA ILE A 70 -11.11 2.69 -16.19
C ILE A 70 -10.66 4.05 -16.74
N ALA A 71 -9.56 4.60 -16.24
CA ALA A 71 -9.02 5.87 -16.70
C ALA A 71 -8.66 5.83 -18.20
N GLN A 72 -8.03 4.73 -18.67
CA GLN A 72 -7.71 4.54 -20.07
C GLN A 72 -8.96 4.41 -20.95
N ALA A 73 -9.96 3.63 -20.51
CA ALA A 73 -11.21 3.47 -21.23
C ALA A 73 -11.96 4.81 -21.35
N HIS A 74 -12.02 5.58 -20.27
CA HIS A 74 -12.63 6.91 -20.27
C HIS A 74 -11.89 7.86 -21.22
N ALA A 75 -10.56 7.93 -21.13
CA ALA A 75 -9.76 8.76 -22.04
C ALA A 75 -9.97 8.39 -23.52
N ARG A 76 -10.11 7.09 -23.83
CA ARG A 76 -10.39 6.60 -25.19
C ARG A 76 -11.77 7.03 -25.67
N LEU A 77 -12.81 6.89 -24.84
CA LEU A 77 -14.17 7.33 -25.19
C LEU A 77 -14.24 8.84 -25.40
N SER A 78 -13.61 9.63 -24.52
CA SER A 78 -13.51 11.08 -24.68
C SER A 78 -12.77 11.48 -25.96
N TYR A 79 -11.70 10.75 -26.32
CA TYR A 79 -10.98 10.97 -27.57
C TYR A 79 -11.88 10.73 -28.78
N LEU A 80 -12.58 9.59 -28.83
CA LEU A 80 -13.48 9.25 -29.94
C LEU A 80 -14.65 10.24 -30.06
N ALA A 81 -15.32 10.56 -28.95
CA ALA A 81 -16.45 11.49 -28.96
C ALA A 81 -16.06 12.90 -29.44
N ASN A 82 -14.87 13.39 -29.07
CA ASN A 82 -14.40 14.71 -29.50
C ASN A 82 -13.87 14.71 -30.94
N HIS A 83 -13.50 13.56 -31.51
CA HIS A 83 -13.06 13.45 -32.92
C HIS A 83 -14.22 13.09 -33.88
N ASP A 84 -15.24 12.32 -33.44
CA ASP A 84 -16.43 11.98 -34.26
C ASP A 84 -17.41 13.18 -34.42
N ALA A 85 -17.34 14.18 -33.54
CA ALA A 85 -18.10 15.42 -33.68
C ALA A 85 -17.71 16.27 -34.92
N LEU A 86 -16.66 15.88 -35.66
CA LEU A 86 -16.22 16.51 -36.91
C LEU A 86 -16.59 15.72 -38.16
N THR A 87 -17.21 14.54 -38.03
CA THR A 87 -17.69 13.73 -39.16
C THR A 87 -19.17 13.93 -39.48
N ASP A 88 -19.68 15.13 -39.18
CA ASP A 88 -21.01 15.67 -39.55
C ASP A 88 -21.67 14.91 -40.71
N LEU A 89 -22.58 14.00 -40.36
CA LEU A 89 -23.45 13.25 -41.27
C LEU A 89 -24.89 13.37 -40.76
#